data_AF-A0A2A6HHT7-F1
#
_entry.id   AF-A0A2A6HHT7-F1
#
_cell.length_a   1.000
_cell.length_b   1.000
_cell.length_c   1.000
_cell.angle_alpha   90.00
_cell.angle_beta   90.00
_cell.angle_gamma   90.00
#
_symmetry.space_group_name_H-M   'P 1'
#
loop_
_entity.id
_entity.type
_entity.pdbx_description
1 polymer ?
#
loop_
_entity_poly.entity_id
_entity_poly.type
_entity_poly.pdbx_seq_one_letter_code
_entity_poly.pdbx_strand_id
1 'polypeptide(L)'
;MINTFALGPLAKAVSARRETQRHLDCLSRQITARAGRQAITVKVRSRARRRSGPRHYHRELVERLVFERWGELDGLISRLAAQEQVIDELEHCDHPLAQ
;
A
#
# COMPACT_ATOMS: atom_id res chain seq x y z
N MET A 1 35.19 -5.28 -7.78
CA MET A 1 34.55 -6.36 -8.57
C MET A 1 33.08 -6.33 -8.18
N ILE A 2 32.17 -6.04 -9.12
CA ILE A 2 30.72 -6.11 -8.84
C ILE A 2 30.41 -7.59 -8.58
N ASN A 3 29.83 -7.92 -7.44
CA ASN A 3 29.63 -9.30 -7.04
C ASN A 3 28.47 -9.89 -7.86
N THR A 4 28.77 -10.53 -8.99
CA THR A 4 27.79 -11.07 -9.94
C THR A 4 26.79 -12.03 -9.28
N PHE A 5 27.16 -12.62 -8.14
CA PHE A 5 26.31 -13.50 -7.33
C PHE A 5 25.13 -12.78 -6.64
N ALA A 6 25.24 -11.48 -6.35
CA ALA A 6 24.20 -10.71 -5.67
C ALA A 6 23.22 -10.00 -6.65
N LEU A 7 23.62 -9.76 -7.90
CA LEU A 7 22.78 -9.12 -8.93
C LEU A 7 21.46 -9.88 -9.19
N GLY A 8 21.50 -11.22 -9.19
CA GLY A 8 20.31 -12.06 -9.41
C GLY A 8 19.30 -11.99 -8.26
N PRO A 9 19.71 -12.26 -7.01
CA PRO A 9 18.89 -12.08 -5.82
C PRO A 9 18.38 -10.64 -5.64
N LEU A 10 19.21 -9.63 -5.88
CA LEU A 10 18.84 -8.22 -5.76
C LEU A 10 17.75 -7.85 -6.77
N ALA A 11 17.90 -8.24 -8.04
CA ALA A 11 16.90 -7.97 -9.07
C ALA A 11 15.54 -8.63 -8.74
N LYS A 12 15.55 -9.83 -8.14
CA LYS A 12 14.34 -10.51 -7.66
C LYS A 12 13.70 -9.78 -6.48
N ALA A 13 14.50 -9.36 -5.50
CA ALA A 13 14.01 -8.63 -4.34
C ALA A 13 13.39 -7.27 -4.74
N VAL A 14 14.05 -6.51 -5.63
CA VAL A 14 13.52 -5.26 -6.19
C VAL A 14 12.22 -5.48 -6.96
N SER A 15 12.12 -6.57 -7.74
CA SER A 15 10.90 -6.91 -8.46
C SER A 15 9.75 -7.24 -7.51
N ALA A 16 10.02 -8.03 -6.46
CA ALA A 16 9.04 -8.36 -5.43
C ALA A 16 8.57 -7.11 -4.66
N ARG A 17 9.48 -6.18 -4.34
CA ARG A 17 9.15 -4.88 -3.74
C ARG A 17 8.17 -4.08 -4.60
N ARG A 18 8.47 -3.97 -5.91
CA ARG A 18 7.61 -3.25 -6.87
C ARG A 18 6.23 -3.89 -6.99
N GLU A 19 6.13 -5.21 -6.95
CA GLU A 19 4.84 -5.91 -6.98
C GLU A 19 4.02 -5.62 -5.72
N THR A 20 4.64 -5.69 -4.53
CA THR A 20 3.98 -5.35 -3.26
C THR A 20 3.52 -3.89 -3.22
N GLN A 21 4.32 -2.95 -3.74
CA GLN A 21 3.92 -1.54 -3.87
C GLN A 21 2.73 -1.36 -4.81
N ARG A 22 2.74 -1.99 -5.98
CA ARG A 22 1.59 -1.96 -6.92
C ARG A 22 0.33 -2.53 -6.29
N HIS A 23 0.46 -3.55 -5.46
CA HIS A 23 -0.67 -4.12 -4.74
C HIS A 23 -1.25 -3.10 -3.74
N LEU A 24 -0.41 -2.44 -2.94
CA LEU A 24 -0.83 -1.38 -2.01
C LEU A 24 -1.54 -0.22 -2.73
N ASP A 25 -1.02 0.21 -3.89
CA ASP A 25 -1.66 1.25 -4.70
C ASP A 25 -3.04 0.82 -5.20
N CYS A 26 -3.16 -0.43 -5.67
CA CYS A 26 -4.43 -0.98 -6.12
C CYS A 26 -5.46 -1.01 -4.98
N LEU A 27 -5.05 -1.46 -3.80
CA LEU A 27 -5.89 -1.50 -2.60
C LEU A 27 -6.36 -0.10 -2.18
N SER A 28 -5.46 0.87 -2.16
CA SER A 28 -5.77 2.26 -1.82
C SER A 28 -6.79 2.87 -2.79
N ARG A 29 -6.63 2.58 -4.10
CA ARG A 29 -7.60 3.01 -5.12
C ARG A 29 -8.95 2.32 -4.94
N GLN A 30 -8.98 1.03 -4.62
CA GLN A 30 -10.22 0.31 -4.37
C GLN A 30 -10.99 0.87 -3.16
N ILE A 31 -10.28 1.14 -2.06
CA ILE A 31 -10.86 1.74 -0.85
C ILE A 31 -11.47 3.10 -1.19
N THR A 32 -10.70 3.96 -1.86
CA THR A 32 -11.14 5.30 -2.26
C THR A 32 -12.37 5.23 -3.19
N ALA A 33 -12.33 4.37 -4.21
CA ALA A 33 -13.42 4.19 -5.15
C ALA A 33 -14.69 3.66 -4.46
N ARG A 34 -14.55 2.70 -3.54
CA ARG A 34 -15.68 2.15 -2.77
C ARG A 34 -16.27 3.18 -1.82
N ALA A 35 -15.44 3.94 -1.09
CA ALA A 35 -15.88 5.04 -0.25
C ALA A 35 -16.60 6.13 -1.07
N GLY A 36 -16.10 6.43 -2.28
CA GLY A 36 -16.72 7.36 -3.21
C GLY A 36 -18.12 6.90 -3.63
N ARG A 37 -18.28 5.63 -4.03
CA ARG A 37 -19.58 5.04 -4.37
C ARG A 37 -20.55 5.06 -3.19
N GLN A 38 -20.11 4.69 -1.99
CA GLN A 38 -20.96 4.72 -0.79
C GLN A 38 -21.37 6.15 -0.41
N ALA A 39 -20.48 7.13 -0.52
CA ALA A 39 -20.79 8.53 -0.27
C ALA A 39 -21.81 9.09 -1.29
N ILE A 40 -21.72 8.71 -2.57
CA ILE A 40 -22.71 9.07 -3.59
C ILE A 40 -24.07 8.49 -3.25
N THR A 41 -24.16 7.20 -2.92
CA THR A 41 -25.43 6.55 -2.55
C THR A 41 -26.06 7.23 -1.34
N VAL A 42 -25.27 7.55 -0.33
CA VAL A 42 -25.77 8.22 0.88
C VAL A 42 -26.19 9.65 0.57
N LYS A 43 -25.46 10.39 -0.28
CA LYS A 43 -25.85 11.72 -0.75
C LYS A 43 -27.17 11.70 -1.55
N VAL A 44 -27.40 10.68 -2.38
CA VAL A 44 -28.67 10.50 -3.10
C VAL A 44 -29.81 10.27 -2.09
N ARG A 45 -29.59 9.44 -1.07
CA ARG A 45 -30.57 9.15 -0.02
C ARG A 45 -30.82 10.33 0.94
N SER A 46 -29.79 11.13 1.25
CA SER A 46 -29.90 12.31 2.10
C SER A 46 -30.46 13.53 1.38
N ARG A 47 -30.31 13.64 0.05
CA ARG A 47 -31.10 14.59 -0.74
C ARG A 47 -32.60 14.32 -0.62
N ALA A 48 -33.01 13.06 -0.48
CA ALA A 48 -34.39 12.71 -0.18
C ALA A 48 -34.80 12.98 1.29
N ARG A 49 -33.84 13.13 2.22
CA ARG A 49 -34.07 13.38 3.65
C ARG A 49 -33.03 14.36 4.21
N ARG A 50 -33.36 15.65 4.20
CA ARG A 50 -32.51 16.81 4.56
C ARG A 50 -31.69 16.62 5.86
N ARG A 51 -30.50 16.01 5.83
CA ARG A 51 -29.54 16.00 6.95
C ARG A 51 -28.07 15.89 6.52
N SER A 52 -27.30 16.82 7.08
CA SER A 52 -25.84 16.86 7.37
C SER A 52 -24.81 16.65 6.23
N GLY A 53 -23.69 17.36 6.36
CA GLY A 53 -22.73 17.71 5.31
C GLY A 53 -21.96 16.54 4.65
N PRO A 54 -21.75 16.53 3.32
CA PRO A 54 -21.19 15.38 2.59
C PRO A 54 -19.72 15.04 2.84
N ARG A 55 -18.90 15.98 3.34
CA ARG A 55 -17.42 15.83 3.37
C ARG A 55 -16.92 14.97 4.53
N HIS A 56 -17.46 15.14 5.74
CA HIS A 56 -17.07 14.33 6.90
C HIS A 56 -17.44 12.85 6.70
N TYR A 57 -18.58 12.61 6.07
CA TYR A 57 -19.08 11.26 5.81
C TYR A 57 -18.21 10.43 4.85
N HIS A 58 -17.59 11.05 3.84
CA HIS A 58 -16.66 10.33 2.95
C HIS A 58 -15.39 9.90 3.69
N ARG A 59 -14.85 10.78 4.55
CA ARG A 59 -13.66 10.47 5.35
C ARG A 59 -13.92 9.31 6.33
N GLU A 60 -15.03 9.35 7.06
CA GLU A 60 -15.44 8.26 7.95
C GLU A 60 -15.64 6.93 7.21
N LEU A 61 -16.17 6.98 5.97
CA LEU A 61 -16.29 5.79 5.13
C LEU A 61 -14.94 5.22 4.71
N VAL A 62 -13.99 6.07 4.33
CA VAL A 62 -12.61 5.65 4.02
C VAL A 62 -11.97 5.03 5.25
N GLU A 63 -12.01 5.69 6.40
CA GLU A 63 -11.42 5.22 7.65
C GLU A 63 -12.01 3.86 8.08
N ARG A 64 -13.34 3.67 7.95
CA ARG A 64 -13.96 2.36 8.24
C ARG A 64 -13.52 1.27 7.27
N LEU A 65 -13.44 1.56 5.97
CA LEU A 65 -13.00 0.58 4.97
C LEU A 65 -11.52 0.22 5.12
N VAL A 66 -10.68 1.19 5.52
CA VAL A 66 -9.28 0.93 5.89
C VAL A 66 -9.21 0.04 7.11
N PHE A 67 -10.01 0.31 8.15
CA PHE A 67 -10.08 -0.51 9.36
C PHE A 67 -10.51 -1.96 9.05
N GLU A 68 -11.55 -2.15 8.24
CA GLU A 68 -12.03 -3.48 7.79
C GLU A 68 -10.94 -4.28 7.05
N ARG A 69 -9.97 -3.60 6.41
CA ARG A 69 -8.86 -4.23 5.67
C ARG A 69 -7.50 -4.05 6.34
N TRP A 70 -7.47 -3.64 7.62
CA TRP A 70 -6.23 -3.25 8.29
C TRP A 70 -5.21 -4.40 8.32
N GLY A 71 -5.63 -5.63 8.62
CA GLY A 71 -4.72 -6.78 8.65
C GLY A 71 -4.09 -7.13 7.30
N GLU A 72 -4.79 -6.87 6.19
CA GLU A 72 -4.24 -7.05 4.85
C GLU A 72 -3.21 -5.97 4.52
N LEU A 73 -3.50 -4.72 4.89
CA LEU A 73 -2.56 -3.60 4.73
C LEU A 73 -1.30 -3.79 5.59
N ASP A 74 -1.49 -4.16 6.86
CA ASP A 74 -0.42 -4.40 7.82
C ASP A 74 0.51 -5.53 7.37
N GLY A 75 -0.06 -6.64 6.86
CA GLY A 75 0.72 -7.73 6.29
C GLY A 75 1.53 -7.32 5.05
N LEU A 76 0.96 -6.49 4.17
CA LEU A 76 1.68 -5.98 3.00
C LEU A 76 2.76 -4.96 3.36
N ILE A 77 2.51 -4.08 4.34
CA ILE A 77 3.50 -3.13 4.84
C ILE A 77 4.66 -3.87 5.52
N SER A 78 4.36 -4.86 6.37
CA SER A 78 5.39 -5.69 7.01
C SER A 78 6.24 -6.45 5.98
N ARG A 79 5.59 -7.00 4.94
CA ARG A 79 6.29 -7.65 3.83
C ARG A 79 7.15 -6.68 3.04
N LEU A 80 6.67 -5.45 2.81
CA LEU A 80 7.44 -4.41 2.11
C LEU A 80 8.69 -4.05 2.90
N ALA A 81 8.57 -3.84 4.21
CA ALA A 81 9.70 -3.55 5.09
C ALA A 81 10.75 -4.69 5.07
N ALA A 82 10.30 -5.95 5.11
CA ALA A 82 11.20 -7.10 5.00
C ALA A 82 11.91 -7.16 3.64
N GLN A 83 11.24 -6.80 2.54
CA GLN A 83 11.85 -6.72 1.22
C GLN A 83 12.88 -5.60 1.11
N GLU A 84 12.60 -4.44 1.72
CA GLU A 84 13.54 -3.31 1.79
C GLU A 84 14.80 -3.69 2.56
N GLN A 85 14.66 -4.35 3.72
CA GLN A 85 15.79 -4.85 4.49
C GLN A 85 16.65 -5.85 3.69
N VAL A 86 16.03 -6.79 2.97
CA VAL A 86 16.77 -7.74 2.12
C VAL A 86 17.51 -7.03 0.98
N ILE A 87 16.90 -6.00 0.39
CA ILE A 87 17.55 -5.20 -0.65
C ILE A 87 18.77 -4.48 -0.07
N ASP A 88 18.61 -3.83 1.09
CA ASP A 88 19.70 -3.13 1.76
C ASP A 88 20.85 -4.09 2.07
N GLU A 89 20.57 -5.27 2.65
CA GLU A 89 21.58 -6.29 2.95
C GLU A 89 22.34 -6.74 1.69
N LEU A 90 21.63 -6.98 0.59
CA LEU A 90 22.24 -7.37 -0.69
C LEU A 90 23.09 -6.25 -1.30
N GLU A 91 22.65 -5.00 -1.21
CA GLU A 91 23.42 -3.83 -1.67
C GLU A 91 24.72 -3.64 -0.87
N HIS A 92 24.69 -3.89 0.45
CA HIS A 92 25.87 -3.84 1.31
C HIS A 92 26.86 -5.00 1.01
N CYS A 93 26.36 -6.20 0.65
CA CYS A 93 27.22 -7.31 0.23
C CYS A 93 27.89 -7.10 -1.14
N ASP A 94 27.31 -6.27 -2.01
CA ASP A 94 27.89 -5.89 -3.30
C ASP A 94 29.03 -4.85 -3.19
N HIS A 95 29.08 -4.10 -2.09
CA HIS A 95 30.11 -3.11 -1.79
C HIS A 95 30.86 -3.46 -0.49
N PRO A 96 31.77 -4.45 -0.50
CA PRO A 96 32.66 -4.64 0.64
C PRO A 96 33.51 -3.37 0.79
N LEU A 97 33.35 -2.69 1.92
CA LEU A 97 34.19 -1.57 2.32
C LEU A 97 35.65 -2.01 2.16
N ALA A 98 36.35 -1.37 1.22
CA ALA A 98 37.80 -1.39 1.17
C ALA A 98 38.29 -0.70 2.46
N GLN A 99 38.61 -1.50 3.47
CA GLN A 99 39.49 -1.10 4.58
C GLN A 99 40.92 -1.50 4.25
#